data_AF-A0A0S9QRY4-F1
#
_entry.id   AF-A0A0S9QRY4-F1
#
_cell.length_a   1.000
_cell.length_b   1.000
_cell.length_c   1.000
_cell.angle_alpha   90.00
_cell.angle_beta   90.00
_cell.angle_gamma   90.00
#
_symmetry.space_group_name_H-M   'P 1'
#
loop_
_entity.id
_entity.type
_entity.pdbx_description
1 polymer ?
#
loop_
_entity_poly.entity_id
_entity_poly.type
_entity_poly.pdbx_seq_one_letter_code
_entity_poly.pdbx_strand_id
1 'polypeptide(L)'
;MIETVMIFALGFLAASLCALLLLPAVNARAARLSERRIEARLPLSLSEVAAEKDYLRAQFAVAQRRLERQVEAVKAHRHADLAAIGARTMEAAALTRTVEARDATLSEREAALAATRTTLGGVERDLEAARQETALGLATLQVLEQAHQEVLDDLIAARSAQVPPDPAGAPAATGSEVPDLTAALVAERETLRASLNAAETALAEVMARREGEAADLRRRISDVADSLMQRDRLPPVSAYAIPARSN
;
A
#
# COMPACT_ATOMS: atom_id res chain seq x y z
N MET A 1 83.28 -31.28 106.13
CA MET A 1 81.97 -31.38 105.45
C MET A 1 81.70 -30.14 104.60
N ILE A 2 81.79 -28.91 105.14
CA ILE A 2 81.55 -27.66 104.37
C ILE A 2 82.62 -27.41 103.28
N GLU A 3 83.89 -27.66 103.57
CA GLU A 3 84.99 -27.51 102.60
C GLU A 3 84.80 -28.36 101.34
N THR A 4 84.37 -29.61 101.51
CA THR A 4 84.10 -30.54 100.41
C THR A 4 82.92 -30.07 99.54
N VAL A 5 81.89 -29.51 100.17
CA VAL A 5 80.73 -28.91 99.47
C VAL A 5 81.13 -27.65 98.70
N MET A 6 82.01 -26.81 99.25
CA MET A 6 82.47 -25.58 98.61
C MET A 6 83.32 -25.86 97.37
N ILE A 7 84.25 -26.82 97.45
CA ILE A 7 85.06 -27.26 96.31
C ILE A 7 84.18 -27.83 95.20
N PHE A 8 83.18 -28.64 95.57
CA PHE A 8 82.22 -29.20 94.62
C PHE A 8 81.36 -28.11 93.94
N ALA A 9 80.84 -27.16 94.72
CA ALA A 9 80.04 -26.05 94.20
C ALA A 9 80.85 -25.16 93.25
N LEU A 10 82.10 -24.85 93.59
CA LEU A 10 83.00 -24.07 92.74
C LEU A 10 83.33 -24.82 91.44
N GLY A 11 83.58 -26.13 91.53
CA GLY A 11 83.80 -26.99 90.37
C GLY A 11 82.57 -27.05 89.44
N PHE A 12 81.37 -27.19 90.01
CA PHE A 12 80.12 -27.16 89.26
C PHE A 12 79.86 -25.80 88.60
N LEU A 13 80.13 -24.70 89.32
CA LEU A 13 79.99 -23.35 88.78
C LEU A 13 80.97 -23.12 87.62
N ALA A 14 82.24 -23.52 87.77
CA ALA A 14 83.23 -23.43 86.71
C ALA A 14 82.85 -24.29 85.50
N ALA A 15 82.39 -25.53 85.72
CA ALA A 15 81.95 -26.42 84.65
C ALA A 15 80.71 -25.88 83.91
N SER A 16 79.72 -25.35 84.64
CA SER A 16 78.51 -24.77 84.04
C SER A 16 78.83 -23.48 83.27
N LEU A 17 79.75 -22.64 83.76
CA LEU A 17 80.22 -21.46 83.05
C LEU A 17 80.95 -21.84 81.75
N CYS A 18 81.83 -22.84 81.79
CA CYS A 18 82.47 -23.39 80.59
C CYS A 18 81.45 -23.98 79.61
N ALA A 19 80.43 -24.69 80.10
CA ALA A 19 79.36 -25.23 79.27
C ALA A 19 78.55 -24.12 78.57
N LEU A 20 78.18 -23.07 79.30
CA LEU A 20 77.51 -21.88 78.75
C LEU A 20 78.35 -21.16 77.70
N LEU A 21 79.67 -21.10 77.90
CA LEU A 21 80.59 -20.50 76.93
C LEU A 21 80.67 -21.32 75.62
N LEU A 22 80.63 -22.64 75.72
CA LEU A 22 80.73 -23.56 74.57
C LEU A 22 79.39 -23.78 73.86
N LEU A 23 78.27 -23.65 74.57
CA LEU A 23 76.91 -23.84 74.05
C LEU A 23 76.60 -23.05 72.76
N PRO A 24 76.88 -21.73 72.66
CA PRO A 24 76.62 -20.97 71.43
C PRO A 24 77.46 -21.45 70.25
N ALA A 25 78.70 -21.90 70.48
CA ALA A 25 79.58 -22.41 69.43
C ALA A 25 79.06 -23.74 68.85
N VAL A 26 78.59 -24.64 69.72
CA VAL A 26 77.99 -25.92 69.29
C VAL A 26 76.67 -25.67 68.57
N ASN A 27 75.82 -24.77 69.07
CA ASN A 27 74.55 -24.44 68.43
C ASN A 27 74.76 -23.83 67.03
N ALA A 28 75.71 -22.91 66.87
CA ALA A 28 76.06 -22.33 65.57
C ALA A 28 76.60 -23.38 64.58
N ARG A 29 77.25 -24.44 65.07
CA ARG A 29 77.72 -25.54 64.22
C ARG A 29 76.58 -26.49 63.84
N ALA A 30 75.68 -26.78 64.77
CA ALA A 30 74.49 -27.58 64.52
C ALA A 30 73.57 -26.92 63.48
N ALA A 31 73.32 -25.61 63.61
CA ALA A 31 72.49 -24.83 62.69
C ALA A 31 73.01 -24.89 61.24
N ARG A 32 74.32 -24.68 61.05
CA ARG A 32 74.97 -24.78 59.72
C ARG A 32 74.87 -26.18 59.12
N LEU A 33 74.96 -27.23 59.94
CA LEU A 33 74.85 -28.60 59.47
C LEU A 33 73.40 -28.97 59.11
N SER A 34 72.41 -28.46 59.86
CA SER A 34 70.99 -28.65 59.54
C SER A 34 70.60 -27.92 58.27
N GLU A 35 71.09 -26.70 58.07
CA GLU A 35 70.86 -25.91 56.85
C GLU A 35 71.39 -26.64 55.61
N ARG A 36 72.64 -27.12 55.65
CA ARG A 36 73.23 -27.94 54.57
C ARG A 36 72.50 -29.25 54.31
N ARG A 37 71.93 -29.89 55.35
CA ARG A 37 71.13 -31.13 55.19
C ARG A 37 69.76 -30.85 54.59
N ILE A 38 69.17 -29.69 54.88
CA ILE A 38 67.90 -29.25 54.29
C ILE A 38 68.12 -28.92 52.81
N GLU A 39 69.17 -28.17 52.49
CA GLU A 39 69.57 -27.85 51.12
C GLU A 39 69.89 -29.11 50.29
N ALA A 40 70.56 -30.11 50.87
CA ALA A 40 70.88 -31.37 50.17
C ALA A 40 69.67 -32.31 49.97
N ARG A 41 68.57 -32.10 50.70
CA ARG A 41 67.38 -32.96 50.65
C ARG A 41 66.21 -32.33 49.88
N LEU A 42 66.18 -31.01 49.71
CA LEU A 42 65.23 -30.36 48.82
C LEU A 42 65.76 -30.42 47.38
N PRO A 43 65.05 -31.08 46.45
CA PRO A 43 65.45 -31.15 45.04
C PRO A 43 65.28 -29.82 44.28
N LEU A 44 64.84 -28.75 44.95
CA LEU A 44 64.62 -27.41 44.38
C LEU A 44 65.20 -26.35 45.31
N SER A 45 66.04 -25.48 44.76
CA SER A 45 66.57 -24.31 45.48
C SER A 45 65.47 -23.27 45.73
N LEU A 46 65.60 -22.44 46.77
CA LEU A 46 64.65 -21.36 47.07
C LEU A 46 64.44 -20.39 45.88
N SER A 47 65.47 -20.24 45.04
CA SER A 47 65.41 -19.41 43.83
C SER A 47 64.51 -19.99 42.75
N GLU A 48 64.50 -21.32 42.58
CA GLU A 48 63.64 -22.01 41.62
C GLU A 48 62.18 -21.97 42.07
N VAL A 49 61.92 -22.14 43.37
CA VAL A 49 60.56 -22.00 43.93
C VAL A 49 60.01 -20.58 43.72
N ALA A 50 60.85 -19.56 43.88
CA ALA A 50 60.47 -18.17 43.58
C ALA A 50 60.19 -17.96 42.09
N ALA A 51 61.04 -18.51 41.21
CA ALA A 51 60.86 -18.44 39.76
C ALA A 51 59.57 -19.15 39.30
N GLU A 52 59.26 -20.32 39.86
CA GLU A 52 58.03 -21.06 39.52
C GLU A 52 56.78 -20.31 40.01
N LYS A 53 56.84 -19.66 41.18
CA LYS A 53 55.76 -18.79 41.66
C LYS A 53 55.53 -17.62 40.71
N ASP A 54 56.59 -16.95 40.26
CA ASP A 54 56.47 -15.81 39.36
C ASP A 54 56.06 -16.25 37.95
N TYR A 55 56.49 -17.44 37.50
CA TYR A 55 56.02 -18.08 36.27
C TYR A 55 54.52 -18.40 36.34
N LEU A 56 54.03 -18.97 37.44
CA LEU A 56 52.59 -19.22 37.65
C LEU A 56 51.81 -17.91 37.65
N ARG A 57 52.31 -16.86 38.32
CA ARG A 57 51.69 -15.52 38.28
C ARG A 57 51.60 -14.98 36.86
N ALA A 58 52.66 -15.11 36.07
CA ALA A 58 52.67 -14.70 34.68
C ALA A 58 51.66 -15.50 33.84
N GLN A 59 51.61 -16.82 34.02
CA GLN A 59 50.63 -17.66 33.34
C GLN A 59 49.19 -17.28 33.70
N PHE A 60 48.88 -17.05 34.97
CA PHE A 60 47.56 -16.59 35.39
C PHE A 60 47.22 -15.23 34.81
N ALA A 61 48.16 -14.28 34.79
CA ALA A 61 47.95 -12.98 34.18
C ALA A 61 47.66 -13.08 32.67
N VAL A 62 48.40 -13.93 31.96
CA VAL A 62 48.18 -14.18 30.52
C VAL A 62 46.85 -14.88 30.27
N ALA A 63 46.50 -15.91 31.06
CA ALA A 63 45.24 -16.62 30.96
C ALA A 63 44.05 -15.69 31.25
N GLN A 64 44.14 -14.87 32.29
CA GLN A 64 43.14 -13.86 32.63
C GLN A 64 42.99 -12.86 31.47
N ARG A 65 44.09 -12.33 30.93
CA ARG A 65 44.03 -11.37 29.81
C ARG A 65 43.45 -12.00 28.55
N ARG A 66 43.73 -13.28 28.30
CA ARG A 66 43.15 -14.03 27.17
C ARG A 66 41.63 -14.18 27.34
N LEU A 67 41.18 -14.51 28.54
CA LEU A 67 39.75 -14.64 28.85
C LEU A 67 39.04 -13.29 28.73
N GLU A 68 39.62 -12.21 29.28
CA GLU A 68 39.10 -10.85 29.14
C GLU A 68 38.91 -10.47 27.67
N ARG A 69 39.93 -10.71 26.83
CA ARG A 69 39.85 -10.44 25.38
C ARG A 69 38.77 -11.27 24.68
N GLN A 70 38.60 -12.53 25.05
CA GLN A 70 37.53 -13.37 24.50
C GLN A 70 36.16 -12.83 24.88
N VAL A 71 35.97 -12.40 26.13
CA VAL A 71 34.74 -11.78 26.60
C VAL A 71 34.48 -10.44 25.89
N GLU A 72 35.50 -9.61 25.73
CA GLU A 72 35.42 -8.35 24.98
C GLU A 72 35.02 -8.60 23.52
N ALA A 73 35.62 -9.59 22.85
CA ALA A 73 35.28 -9.96 21.48
C ALA A 73 33.84 -10.45 21.35
N VAL A 74 33.38 -11.35 22.24
CA VAL A 74 32.00 -11.83 22.24
C VAL A 74 31.00 -10.70 22.52
N LYS A 75 31.32 -9.79 23.45
CA LYS A 75 30.50 -8.60 23.70
C LYS A 75 30.43 -7.70 22.47
N ALA A 76 31.56 -7.45 21.81
CA ALA A 76 31.61 -6.65 20.59
C ALA A 76 30.76 -7.27 19.46
N HIS A 77 30.86 -8.58 19.24
CA HIS A 77 30.01 -9.29 18.29
C HIS A 77 28.53 -9.18 18.66
N ARG A 78 28.17 -9.40 19.94
CA ARG A 78 26.79 -9.25 20.40
C ARG A 78 26.24 -7.85 20.19
N HIS A 79 27.05 -6.81 20.43
CA HIS A 79 26.63 -5.42 20.16
C HIS A 79 26.42 -5.17 18.66
N ALA A 80 27.30 -5.70 17.81
CA ALA A 80 27.13 -5.62 16.36
C ALA A 80 25.87 -6.35 15.88
N ASP A 81 25.62 -7.55 16.39
CA ASP A 81 24.42 -8.34 16.06
C ASP A 81 23.15 -7.63 16.51
N LEU A 82 23.11 -7.08 17.73
CA LEU A 82 21.97 -6.30 18.22
C LEU A 82 21.71 -5.05 17.38
N ALA A 83 22.78 -4.36 16.94
CA ALA A 83 22.65 -3.22 16.04
C ALA A 83 22.10 -3.64 14.67
N ALA A 84 22.59 -4.75 14.12
CA ALA A 84 22.11 -5.30 12.84
C ALA A 84 20.65 -5.74 12.93
N ILE A 85 20.25 -6.43 14.01
CA ILE A 85 18.86 -6.79 14.27
C ILE A 85 18.00 -5.54 14.38
N GLY A 86 18.44 -4.53 15.13
CA GLY A 86 17.74 -3.24 15.24
C GLY A 86 17.55 -2.53 13.89
N ALA A 87 18.56 -2.56 13.03
CA ALA A 87 18.44 -2.01 11.67
C ALA A 87 17.42 -2.79 10.83
N ARG A 88 17.46 -4.12 10.89
CA ARG A 88 16.52 -5.00 10.16
C ARG A 88 15.09 -4.89 10.67
N THR A 89 14.87 -4.71 11.97
CA THR A 89 13.52 -4.52 12.51
C THR A 89 12.93 -3.17 12.08
N MET A 90 13.75 -2.11 12.03
CA MET A 90 13.30 -0.81 11.49
C MET A 90 12.96 -0.90 9.99
N GLU A 91 13.78 -1.60 9.21
CA GLU A 91 13.54 -1.85 7.79
C GLU A 91 12.24 -2.65 7.59
N ALA A 92 12.05 -3.72 8.35
CA ALA A 92 10.81 -4.50 8.33
C ALA A 92 9.58 -3.64 8.68
N ALA A 93 9.65 -2.81 9.72
CA ALA A 93 8.56 -1.91 10.09
C ALA A 93 8.27 -0.83 9.04
N ALA A 94 9.26 -0.40 8.26
CA ALA A 94 9.05 0.50 7.13
C ALA A 94 8.41 -0.21 5.94
N LEU A 95 8.83 -1.44 5.64
CA LEU A 95 8.24 -2.28 4.60
C LEU A 95 6.79 -2.62 4.93
N THR A 96 6.46 -3.01 6.17
CA THR A 96 5.08 -3.27 6.61
C THR A 96 4.19 -2.06 6.39
N ARG A 97 4.62 -0.87 6.81
CA ARG A 97 3.85 0.38 6.57
C ARG A 97 3.66 0.65 5.08
N THR A 98 4.64 0.33 4.25
CA THR A 98 4.54 0.49 2.81
C THR A 98 3.52 -0.48 2.22
N VAL A 99 3.53 -1.74 2.66
CA VAL A 99 2.55 -2.75 2.24
C VAL A 99 1.15 -2.35 2.65
N GLU A 100 0.93 -1.95 3.91
CA GLU A 100 -0.37 -1.48 4.40
C GLU A 100 -0.90 -0.29 3.59
N ALA A 101 -0.03 0.68 3.28
CA ALA A 101 -0.40 1.81 2.43
C ALA A 101 -0.76 1.36 1.01
N ARG A 102 -0.03 0.39 0.44
CA ARG A 102 -0.32 -0.15 -0.89
C ARG A 102 -1.65 -0.92 -0.89
N ASP A 103 -1.90 -1.75 0.12
CA ASP A 103 -3.15 -2.50 0.24
C ASP A 103 -4.36 -1.57 0.38
N ALA A 104 -4.22 -0.48 1.14
CA ALA A 104 -5.26 0.56 1.20
C ALA A 104 -5.51 1.20 -0.17
N THR A 105 -4.45 1.55 -0.91
CA THR A 105 -4.61 2.10 -2.28
C THR A 105 -5.19 1.09 -3.26
N LEU A 106 -4.85 -0.20 -3.14
CA LEU A 106 -5.43 -1.26 -3.98
C LEU A 106 -6.91 -1.41 -3.70
N SER A 107 -7.32 -1.45 -2.43
CA SER A 107 -8.72 -1.54 -2.03
C SER A 107 -9.54 -0.34 -2.54
N GLU A 108 -9.00 0.88 -2.46
CA GLU A 108 -9.64 2.07 -3.03
C GLU A 108 -9.80 1.97 -4.55
N ARG A 109 -8.75 1.50 -5.26
CA ARG A 109 -8.78 1.32 -6.71
C ARG A 109 -9.76 0.23 -7.14
N GLU A 110 -9.85 -0.86 -6.39
CA GLU A 110 -10.82 -1.93 -6.63
C GLU A 110 -12.26 -1.44 -6.43
N ALA A 111 -12.52 -0.66 -5.38
CA ALA A 111 -13.82 -0.04 -5.16
C ALA A 111 -14.19 0.94 -6.29
N ALA A 112 -13.22 1.74 -6.75
CA ALA A 112 -13.40 2.63 -7.89
C ALA A 112 -13.72 1.84 -9.18
N LEU A 113 -12.99 0.76 -9.47
CA LEU A 113 -13.24 -0.11 -10.62
C LEU A 113 -14.63 -0.78 -10.56
N ALA A 114 -15.07 -1.20 -9.36
CA ALA A 114 -16.40 -1.76 -9.17
C ALA A 114 -17.50 -0.71 -9.41
N ALA A 115 -17.30 0.52 -8.94
CA ALA A 115 -18.21 1.63 -9.20
C ALA A 115 -18.29 1.96 -10.70
N THR A 116 -17.15 2.06 -11.39
CA THR A 116 -17.13 2.35 -12.83
C THR A 116 -17.76 1.25 -13.67
N ARG A 117 -17.61 -0.02 -13.28
CA ARG A 117 -18.29 -1.14 -13.95
C ARG A 117 -19.80 -1.05 -13.77
N THR A 118 -20.26 -0.70 -12.57
CA THR A 118 -21.69 -0.49 -12.30
C THR A 118 -22.25 0.66 -13.14
N THR A 119 -21.55 1.78 -13.25
CA THR A 119 -21.98 2.90 -14.09
C THR A 119 -22.00 2.54 -15.57
N LEU A 120 -20.97 1.82 -16.05
CA LEU A 120 -20.92 1.35 -17.44
C LEU A 120 -22.12 0.47 -17.77
N GLY A 121 -22.41 -0.53 -16.94
CA GLY A 121 -23.58 -1.39 -17.12
C GLY A 121 -24.92 -0.65 -16.95
N GLY A 122 -24.94 0.51 -16.29
CA GLY A 122 -26.08 1.42 -16.28
C GLY A 122 -26.26 2.13 -17.63
N VAL A 123 -25.20 2.78 -18.11
CA VAL A 123 -25.19 3.49 -19.40
C VAL A 123 -25.50 2.54 -20.57
N GLU A 124 -24.96 1.33 -20.55
CA GLU A 124 -25.26 0.31 -21.56
C GLU A 124 -26.75 -0.06 -21.59
N ARG A 125 -27.38 -0.21 -20.41
CA ARG A 125 -28.84 -0.47 -20.31
C ARG A 125 -29.67 0.72 -20.80
N ASP A 126 -29.30 1.93 -20.41
CA ASP A 126 -30.00 3.16 -20.83
C ASP A 126 -29.90 3.33 -22.35
N LEU A 127 -28.74 3.04 -22.93
CA LEU A 127 -28.50 3.11 -24.36
C LEU A 127 -29.27 2.04 -25.13
N GLU A 128 -29.38 0.82 -24.59
CA GLU A 128 -30.22 -0.23 -25.17
C GLU A 128 -31.70 0.13 -25.10
N ALA A 129 -32.15 0.73 -23.99
CA ALA A 129 -33.52 1.22 -23.85
C ALA A 129 -33.83 2.35 -24.85
N ALA A 130 -32.93 3.33 -25.00
CA ALA A 130 -33.08 4.40 -25.97
C ALA A 130 -33.10 3.87 -27.41
N ARG A 131 -32.28 2.86 -27.74
CA ARG A 131 -32.33 2.18 -29.05
C ARG A 131 -33.69 1.53 -29.28
N GLN A 132 -34.22 0.79 -28.30
CA GLN A 132 -35.54 0.17 -28.41
C GLN A 132 -36.64 1.22 -28.61
N GLU A 133 -36.60 2.32 -27.87
CA GLU A 133 -37.54 3.43 -28.02
C GLU A 133 -37.46 4.07 -29.41
N THR A 134 -36.25 4.30 -29.95
CA THR A 134 -36.09 4.79 -31.32
C THR A 134 -36.62 3.81 -32.36
N ALA A 135 -36.40 2.50 -32.19
CA ALA A 135 -36.92 1.48 -33.09
C ALA A 135 -38.46 1.43 -33.07
N LEU A 136 -39.07 1.50 -31.89
CA LEU A 136 -40.52 1.60 -31.74
C LEU A 136 -41.05 2.88 -32.38
N GLY A 137 -40.38 4.02 -32.16
CA GLY A 137 -40.76 5.29 -32.76
C GLY A 137 -40.66 5.32 -34.29
N LEU A 138 -39.68 4.61 -34.88
CA LEU A 138 -39.60 4.46 -36.33
C LEU A 138 -40.72 3.57 -36.88
N ALA A 139 -41.05 2.49 -36.17
CA ALA A 139 -42.15 1.61 -36.57
C ALA A 139 -43.51 2.34 -36.52
N THR A 140 -43.75 3.19 -35.51
CA THR A 140 -45.00 3.97 -35.43
C THR A 140 -45.09 5.02 -36.55
N LEU A 141 -43.98 5.67 -36.89
CA LEU A 141 -43.94 6.60 -38.03
C LEU A 141 -44.23 5.90 -39.35
N GLN A 142 -43.68 4.70 -39.57
CA GLN A 142 -43.93 3.92 -40.78
C GLN A 142 -45.40 3.51 -40.91
N VAL A 143 -46.04 3.12 -39.80
CA VAL A 143 -47.48 2.81 -39.78
C VAL A 143 -48.32 4.06 -40.10
N LEU A 144 -47.94 5.22 -39.56
CA LEU A 144 -48.64 6.47 -39.83
C LEU A 144 -48.46 6.92 -41.28
N GLU A 145 -47.26 6.77 -41.83
CA GLU A 145 -46.98 7.06 -43.25
C GLU A 145 -47.79 6.15 -44.17
N GLN A 146 -47.86 4.85 -43.87
CA GLN A 146 -48.66 3.92 -44.65
C GLN A 146 -50.16 4.26 -44.59
N ALA A 147 -50.69 4.58 -43.40
CA ALA A 147 -52.08 5.02 -43.25
C ALA A 147 -52.34 6.34 -44.01
N HIS A 148 -51.37 7.26 -44.04
CA HIS A 148 -51.49 8.49 -44.81
C HIS A 148 -51.52 8.23 -46.33
N GLN A 149 -50.66 7.32 -46.82
CA GLN A 149 -50.66 6.90 -48.22
C GLN A 149 -51.99 6.25 -48.62
N GLU A 150 -52.53 5.36 -47.77
CA GLU A 150 -53.85 4.73 -48.00
C GLU A 150 -54.97 5.78 -48.12
N VAL A 151 -54.99 6.80 -47.24
CA VAL A 151 -55.97 7.88 -47.32
C VAL A 151 -55.81 8.72 -48.60
N LEU A 152 -54.57 9.00 -49.02
CA LEU A 152 -54.32 9.72 -50.27
C LEU A 152 -54.80 8.91 -51.49
N ASP A 153 -54.55 7.60 -51.51
CA ASP A 153 -55.00 6.71 -52.58
C ASP A 153 -56.53 6.63 -52.66
N ASP A 154 -57.21 6.54 -51.51
CA ASP A 154 -58.69 6.55 -51.43
C ASP A 154 -59.28 7.86 -51.98
N LEU A 155 -58.66 9.01 -51.66
CA LEU A 155 -59.07 10.32 -52.18
C LEU A 155 -58.85 10.43 -53.70
N ILE A 156 -57.72 9.91 -54.21
CA ILE A 156 -57.45 9.85 -55.65
C ILE A 156 -58.49 8.97 -56.35
N ALA A 157 -58.79 7.80 -55.78
CA ALA A 157 -59.79 6.88 -56.31
C ALA A 157 -61.19 7.53 -56.34
N ALA A 158 -61.62 8.17 -55.25
CA ALA A 158 -62.89 8.88 -55.17
C ALA A 158 -63.00 10.01 -56.20
N ARG A 159 -61.92 10.78 -56.42
CA ARG A 159 -61.87 11.80 -57.47
C ARG A 159 -61.93 11.18 -58.87
N SER A 160 -61.20 10.09 -59.11
CA SER A 160 -61.20 9.41 -60.42
C SER A 160 -62.57 8.81 -60.77
N ALA A 161 -63.31 8.30 -59.77
CA ALA A 161 -64.69 7.82 -59.95
C ALA A 161 -65.70 8.95 -60.21
N GLN A 162 -65.40 10.18 -59.74
CA GLN A 162 -66.21 11.38 -60.01
C GLN A 162 -65.88 12.05 -61.35
N VAL A 163 -64.82 11.63 -62.06
CA VAL A 163 -64.57 12.06 -63.44
C VAL A 163 -65.29 11.09 -64.38
N PRO A 164 -66.51 11.41 -64.84
CA PRO A 164 -67.15 10.59 -65.87
C PRO A 164 -66.31 10.59 -67.14
N PRO A 165 -66.26 9.48 -67.91
CA PRO A 165 -65.76 9.56 -69.27
C PRO A 165 -66.66 10.53 -70.05
N ASP A 166 -66.05 11.53 -70.69
CA ASP A 166 -66.69 12.52 -71.56
C ASP A 166 -67.99 12.02 -72.21
N PRO A 167 -69.18 12.54 -71.83
CA PRO A 167 -70.31 12.58 -72.72
C PRO A 167 -70.30 13.95 -73.40
N ALA A 168 -69.93 13.94 -74.68
CA ALA A 168 -70.20 15.06 -75.55
C ALA A 168 -71.69 15.43 -75.47
N GLY A 169 -71.98 16.65 -75.01
CA GLY A 169 -73.19 17.39 -75.32
C GLY A 169 -74.34 17.30 -74.32
N ALA A 170 -74.43 18.30 -73.41
CA ALA A 170 -75.65 19.08 -73.17
C ALA A 170 -75.37 20.21 -72.15
N PRO A 171 -75.82 21.46 -72.41
CA PRO A 171 -75.69 22.57 -71.47
C PRO A 171 -77.00 22.78 -70.69
N ALA A 172 -76.96 22.77 -69.35
CA ALA A 172 -77.93 23.50 -68.52
C ALA A 172 -77.59 23.45 -67.02
N ALA A 173 -77.69 24.63 -66.39
CA ALA A 173 -77.90 24.89 -64.96
C ALA A 173 -76.71 24.74 -63.99
N THR A 174 -75.57 25.37 -64.30
CA THR A 174 -74.53 25.70 -63.31
C THR A 174 -74.63 27.17 -62.91
N GLY A 175 -75.24 27.43 -61.75
CA GLY A 175 -75.33 28.80 -61.22
C GLY A 175 -75.43 28.92 -59.70
N SER A 176 -75.98 27.92 -58.99
CA SER A 176 -76.20 28.02 -57.54
C SER A 176 -75.61 26.88 -56.69
N GLU A 177 -75.34 25.70 -57.25
CA GLU A 177 -74.76 24.57 -56.47
C GLU A 177 -73.22 24.57 -56.49
N VAL A 178 -72.61 25.14 -57.52
CA VAL A 178 -71.15 25.31 -57.65
C VAL A 178 -70.55 26.19 -56.54
N PRO A 179 -71.12 27.37 -56.17
CA PRO A 179 -70.55 28.16 -55.08
C PRO A 179 -70.58 27.43 -53.73
N ASP A 180 -71.65 26.70 -53.41
CA ASP A 180 -71.77 25.97 -52.14
C ASP A 180 -70.81 24.77 -52.05
N LEU A 181 -70.63 24.01 -53.13
CA LEU A 181 -69.62 22.94 -53.21
C LEU A 181 -68.19 23.50 -53.16
N THR A 182 -67.92 24.62 -53.82
CA THR A 182 -66.59 25.26 -53.71
C THR A 182 -66.34 25.82 -52.30
N ALA A 183 -67.35 26.35 -51.62
CA ALA A 183 -67.24 26.79 -50.24
C ALA A 183 -67.01 25.62 -49.28
N ALA A 184 -67.69 24.49 -49.48
CA ALA A 184 -67.49 23.26 -48.70
C ALA A 184 -66.07 22.68 -48.89
N LEU A 185 -65.59 22.59 -50.12
CA LEU A 185 -64.22 22.13 -50.42
C LEU A 185 -63.14 23.08 -49.90
N VAL A 186 -63.40 24.40 -49.91
CA VAL A 186 -62.49 25.39 -49.31
C VAL A 186 -62.46 25.23 -47.79
N ALA A 187 -63.60 25.01 -47.15
CA ALA A 187 -63.67 24.74 -45.71
C ALA A 187 -62.94 23.44 -45.33
N GLU A 188 -63.12 22.36 -46.09
CA GLU A 188 -62.45 21.08 -45.88
C GLU A 188 -60.93 21.16 -46.13
N ARG A 189 -60.50 21.95 -47.12
CA ARG A 189 -59.08 22.25 -47.32
C ARG A 189 -58.51 23.05 -46.14
N GLU A 190 -59.28 24.01 -45.61
CA GLU A 190 -58.86 24.81 -44.45
C GLU A 190 -58.72 23.95 -43.20
N THR A 191 -59.65 23.02 -42.96
CA THR A 191 -59.57 22.07 -41.84
C THR A 191 -58.40 21.09 -42.00
N LEU A 192 -58.18 20.56 -43.21
CA LEU A 192 -57.03 19.69 -43.50
C LEU A 192 -55.71 20.44 -43.31
N ARG A 193 -55.59 21.69 -43.78
CA ARG A 193 -54.41 22.54 -43.54
C ARG A 193 -54.20 22.81 -42.06
N ALA A 194 -55.27 23.07 -41.31
CA ALA A 194 -55.18 23.25 -39.86
C ALA A 194 -54.68 21.97 -39.17
N SER A 195 -55.18 20.79 -39.57
CA SER A 195 -54.71 19.51 -39.02
C SER A 195 -53.27 19.19 -39.40
N LEU A 196 -52.84 19.56 -40.60
CA LEU A 196 -51.48 19.33 -41.08
C LEU A 196 -50.49 20.25 -40.35
N ASN A 197 -50.81 21.54 -40.21
CA ASN A 197 -50.02 22.48 -39.41
C ASN A 197 -49.93 22.02 -37.94
N ALA A 198 -51.03 21.49 -37.37
CA ALA A 198 -51.02 20.95 -36.01
C ALA A 198 -50.11 19.71 -35.90
N ALA A 199 -50.16 18.79 -36.87
CA ALA A 199 -49.28 17.62 -36.91
C ALA A 199 -47.79 18.03 -37.07
N GLU A 200 -47.50 19.01 -37.92
CA GLU A 200 -46.15 19.55 -38.09
C GLU A 200 -45.63 20.19 -36.79
N THR A 201 -46.45 20.97 -36.08
CA THR A 201 -46.06 21.55 -34.78
C THR A 201 -45.80 20.49 -33.72
N ALA A 202 -46.65 19.44 -33.64
CA ALA A 202 -46.45 18.33 -32.72
C ALA A 202 -45.16 17.55 -33.03
N LEU A 203 -44.84 17.34 -34.32
CA LEU A 203 -43.60 16.70 -34.74
C LEU A 203 -42.39 17.57 -34.38
N ALA A 204 -42.46 18.88 -34.60
CA ALA A 204 -41.41 19.81 -34.22
C ALA A 204 -41.17 19.80 -32.70
N GLU A 205 -42.21 19.73 -31.88
CA GLU A 205 -42.09 19.60 -30.43
C GLU A 205 -41.43 18.28 -30.00
N VAL A 206 -41.79 17.16 -30.62
CA VAL A 206 -41.18 15.85 -30.32
C VAL A 206 -39.70 15.83 -30.73
N MET A 207 -39.37 16.39 -31.89
CA MET A 207 -37.98 16.52 -32.34
C MET A 207 -37.17 17.42 -31.40
N ALA A 208 -37.72 18.56 -30.96
CA ALA A 208 -37.07 19.43 -30.00
C ALA A 208 -36.85 18.76 -28.63
N ARG A 209 -37.81 17.94 -28.15
CA ARG A 209 -37.63 17.13 -26.93
C ARG A 209 -36.51 16.11 -27.09
N ARG A 210 -36.47 15.39 -28.21
CA ARG A 210 -35.41 14.41 -28.51
C ARG A 210 -34.03 15.05 -28.61
N GLU A 211 -33.94 16.23 -29.24
CA GLU A 211 -32.68 16.98 -29.30
C GLU A 211 -32.21 17.43 -27.90
N GLY A 212 -33.15 17.83 -27.03
CA GLY A 212 -32.87 18.13 -25.62
C GLY A 212 -32.33 16.92 -24.85
N GLU A 213 -33.00 15.77 -24.95
CA GLU A 213 -32.57 14.51 -24.33
C GLU A 213 -31.20 14.05 -24.85
N ALA A 214 -30.95 14.18 -26.16
CA ALA A 214 -29.67 13.87 -26.76
C ALA A 214 -28.55 14.81 -26.28
N ALA A 215 -28.85 16.10 -26.09
CA ALA A 215 -27.92 17.07 -25.53
C ALA A 215 -27.58 16.76 -24.06
N ASP A 216 -28.58 16.35 -23.27
CA ASP A 216 -28.38 15.97 -21.86
C ASP A 216 -27.61 14.65 -21.72
N LEU A 217 -27.86 13.67 -22.58
CA LEU A 217 -27.05 12.45 -22.69
C LEU A 217 -25.60 12.77 -23.02
N ARG A 218 -25.34 13.67 -23.98
CA ARG A 218 -23.98 14.11 -24.33
C ARG A 218 -23.28 14.80 -23.15
N ARG A 219 -23.99 15.67 -22.42
CA ARG A 219 -23.46 16.31 -21.20
C ARG A 219 -23.11 15.28 -20.13
N ARG A 220 -23.99 14.33 -19.87
CA ARG A 220 -23.70 13.24 -18.91
C ARG A 220 -22.50 12.40 -19.34
N ILE A 221 -22.36 12.10 -20.63
CA ILE A 221 -21.20 11.38 -21.15
C ILE A 221 -19.92 12.21 -20.98
N SER A 222 -19.95 13.51 -21.27
CA SER A 222 -18.79 14.39 -21.05
C SER A 222 -18.44 14.51 -19.57
N ASP A 223 -19.44 14.65 -18.69
CA ASP A 223 -19.22 14.75 -17.24
C ASP A 223 -18.61 13.46 -16.67
N VAL A 224 -19.08 12.30 -17.15
CA VAL A 224 -18.49 11.00 -16.79
C VAL A 224 -17.07 10.90 -17.32
N ALA A 225 -16.82 11.29 -18.57
CA ALA A 225 -15.48 11.28 -19.17
C ALA A 225 -14.51 12.20 -18.41
N ASP A 226 -14.93 13.40 -18.04
CA ASP A 226 -14.15 14.36 -17.26
C ASP A 226 -13.90 13.83 -15.84
N SER A 227 -14.88 13.18 -15.21
CA SER A 227 -14.70 12.55 -13.90
C SER A 227 -13.68 11.41 -13.92
N LEU A 228 -13.61 10.65 -15.01
CA LEU A 228 -12.62 9.59 -15.20
C LEU A 228 -11.22 10.19 -15.45
N MET A 229 -11.12 11.19 -16.33
CA MET A 229 -9.87 11.90 -16.61
C MET A 229 -9.29 12.59 -15.38
N GLN A 230 -10.13 13.17 -14.53
CA GLN A 230 -9.70 13.82 -13.30
C GLN A 230 -9.21 12.82 -12.24
N ARG A 231 -9.72 11.59 -12.25
CA ARG A 231 -9.32 10.49 -11.34
C ARG A 231 -8.02 9.79 -11.74
N ASP A 232 -7.71 9.75 -13.04
CA ASP A 232 -6.47 9.20 -13.57
C ASP A 232 -5.31 10.22 -13.62
N ARG A 233 -5.59 11.50 -13.33
CA ARG A 233 -4.55 12.51 -13.14
C ARG A 233 -3.74 12.18 -11.87
N LEU A 234 -2.58 11.56 -12.06
CA LEU A 234 -1.60 11.37 -11.00
C LEU A 234 -1.28 12.73 -10.35
N PRO A 235 -1.17 12.81 -9.01
CA PRO A 235 -0.86 14.05 -8.33
C PRO A 235 0.47 14.62 -8.86
N PRO A 236 0.60 15.96 -9.00
CA PRO A 236 1.79 16.57 -9.56
C PRO A 236 3.03 16.15 -8.75
N VAL A 237 4.15 15.93 -9.45
CA VAL A 237 5.43 15.46 -8.87
C VAL A 237 5.91 16.35 -7.70
N SER A 238 5.45 17.60 -7.60
CA SER A 238 5.68 18.49 -6.46
C SER A 238 5.09 17.98 -5.13
N ALA A 239 4.09 17.10 -5.14
CA ALA A 239 3.54 16.45 -3.95
C ALA A 239 4.51 15.41 -3.34
N TYR A 240 5.50 14.96 -4.10
CA TYR A 240 6.56 14.04 -3.67
C TYR A 240 7.92 14.72 -3.49
N ALA A 241 7.95 16.03 -3.23
CA ALA A 241 9.20 16.75 -2.97
C ALA A 241 9.91 16.17 -1.72
N ILE A 242 10.93 15.35 -1.95
CA ILE A 242 11.83 14.85 -0.91
C ILE A 242 12.65 16.07 -0.43
N PRO A 243 12.63 16.42 0.87
CA PRO A 243 13.47 17.50 1.38
C PRO A 243 14.94 17.13 1.18
N ALA A 244 15.63 17.90 0.35
CA ALA A 244 17.06 17.78 0.15
C ALA A 244 17.77 17.99 1.51
N ARG A 245 18.46 16.97 2.00
CA ARG A 245 19.36 17.12 3.15
C ARG A 245 20.48 18.08 2.75
N SER A 246 20.47 19.27 3.34
CA SER A 246 21.62 20.18 3.35
C SER A 246 22.79 19.51 4.08
N ASN A 247 23.94 19.44 3.42
CA ASN A 247 25.24 19.19 4.06
C ASN A 247 25.58 20.32 5.03
#